data_AF-A0A497PII2-F1
#
_entry.id   AF-A0A497PII2-F1
#
_cell.length_a   1.000
_cell.length_b   1.000
_cell.length_c   1.000
_cell.angle_alpha   90.00
_cell.angle_beta   90.00
_cell.angle_gamma   90.00
#
_symmetry.space_group_name_H-M   'P 1'
#
loop_
_entity.id
_entity.type
_entity.pdbx_description
1 polymer ?
#
loop_
_entity_poly.entity_id
_entity_poly.type
_entity_poly.pdbx_seq_one_letter_code
_entity_poly.pdbx_strand_id
1 'polypeptide(L)'
;MPFKLVISDPETGRAIQYELDEAKTNALVGRKVGEIVEGDVIGLPGYKLKITGGSDSSGFPIRPDVHGSGKKRVLIRGPPGFRPKRKGIARRKTVRGRELAPDIVQVNMRIEEKGATPLEELVMKAA
;
A
#
# COMPACT_ATOMS: atom_id res chain seq x y z
N MET A 1 4.17 -13.76 -6.31
CA MET A 1 4.12 -13.71 -4.82
C MET A 1 2.86 -12.95 -4.44
N PRO A 2 2.04 -13.50 -3.54
CA PRO A 2 0.81 -12.83 -3.11
C PRO A 2 1.14 -11.52 -2.38
N PHE A 3 0.35 -10.47 -2.60
CA PHE A 3 0.47 -9.23 -1.84
C PHE A 3 -0.11 -9.44 -0.44
N LYS A 4 0.63 -8.99 0.58
CA LYS A 4 0.10 -8.76 1.92
C LYS A 4 -0.59 -7.41 1.92
N LEU A 5 -1.92 -7.43 2.00
CA LEU A 5 -2.73 -6.24 2.09
C LEU A 5 -2.91 -5.87 3.57
N VAL A 6 -2.60 -4.62 3.92
CA VAL A 6 -2.89 -4.08 5.25
C VAL A 6 -3.95 -3.00 5.10
N ILE A 7 -5.15 -3.28 5.59
CA ILE A 7 -6.28 -2.35 5.56
C ILE A 7 -6.42 -1.73 6.95
N SER A 8 -6.37 -0.40 7.01
CA SER A 8 -6.61 0.36 8.24
C SER A 8 -7.98 1.01 8.21
N ASP A 9 -8.76 0.80 9.27
CA ASP A 9 -10.00 1.52 9.55
C ASP A 9 -9.70 2.76 10.40
N PRO A 10 -9.88 3.99 9.88
CA PRO A 10 -9.59 5.21 10.61
C PRO A 10 -10.55 5.49 11.78
N GLU A 11 -11.75 4.90 11.80
CA GLU A 11 -12.73 5.15 12.86
C GLU A 11 -12.49 4.26 14.08
N THR A 12 -12.19 2.97 13.84
CA THR A 12 -11.91 2.01 14.92
C THR A 12 -10.44 1.99 15.32
N GLY A 13 -9.55 2.57 14.49
CA GLY A 13 -8.10 2.54 14.70
C GLY A 13 -7.49 1.14 14.54
N ARG A 14 -8.26 0.15 14.08
CA ARG A 14 -7.80 -1.22 13.87
C ARG A 14 -7.23 -1.38 12.46
N ALA A 15 -6.17 -2.16 12.35
CA ALA A 15 -5.61 -2.58 11.08
C ALA A 15 -5.70 -4.09 10.96
N ILE A 16 -6.16 -4.57 9.81
CA ILE A 16 -6.28 -6.00 9.51
C ILE A 16 -5.36 -6.33 8.34
N GLN A 17 -4.67 -7.45 8.45
CA GLN A 17 -3.85 -8.00 7.40
C GLN A 17 -4.63 -9.08 6.67
N TYR A 18 -4.61 -9.02 5.33
CA TYR A 18 -5.25 -9.97 4.44
C TYR A 18 -4.25 -10.39 3.35
N GLU A 19 -4.12 -11.69 3.11
CA GLU A 19 -3.31 -12.20 1.99
C GLU A 19 -4.20 -12.36 0.76
N LEU A 20 -3.77 -11.76 -0.36
CA LEU A 20 -4.52 -11.77 -1.60
C LEU A 20 -4.13 -12.94 -2.50
N ASP A 21 -5.12 -13.51 -3.17
CA ASP A 21 -4.91 -14.45 -4.28
C ASP A 21 -4.12 -13.78 -5.43
N GLU A 22 -3.39 -14.59 -6.20
CA GLU A 22 -2.60 -14.09 -7.34
C GLU A 22 -3.46 -13.40 -8.41
N ALA A 23 -4.71 -13.84 -8.61
CA ALA A 23 -5.64 -13.21 -9.54
C ALA A 23 -6.03 -11.78 -9.13
N LYS A 24 -6.32 -11.57 -7.84
CA LYS A 24 -6.67 -10.25 -7.28
C LYS A 24 -5.45 -9.34 -7.19
N THR A 25 -4.27 -9.92 -6.93
CA THR A 25 -2.97 -9.24 -6.95
C THR A 25 -2.73 -8.58 -8.31
N ASN A 26 -2.97 -9.30 -9.41
CA ASN A 26 -2.79 -8.76 -10.77
C ASN A 26 -3.71 -7.58 -11.09
N ALA A 27 -4.92 -7.52 -10.51
CA ALA A 27 -5.85 -6.41 -10.70
C ALA A 27 -5.38 -5.10 -10.02
N LEU A 28 -4.50 -5.19 -9.01
CA LEU A 28 -3.92 -4.04 -8.32
C LEU A 28 -2.61 -3.56 -8.96
N VAL A 29 -1.98 -4.37 -9.80
CA VAL A 29 -0.76 -4.00 -10.53
C VAL A 29 -1.09 -2.86 -11.51
N GLY A 30 -0.23 -1.83 -11.55
CA GLY A 30 -0.42 -0.65 -12.39
C GLY A 30 -1.22 0.49 -11.75
N ARG A 31 -1.88 0.25 -10.60
CA ARG A 31 -2.50 1.32 -9.81
C ARG A 31 -1.45 2.18 -9.13
N LYS A 32 -1.82 3.43 -8.81
CA LYS A 32 -0.91 4.40 -8.19
C LYS A 32 -1.21 4.57 -6.70
N VAL A 33 -0.16 4.79 -5.91
CA VAL A 33 -0.32 5.24 -4.53
C VAL A 33 -1.01 6.60 -4.50
N GLY A 34 -2.06 6.71 -3.69
CA GLY A 34 -2.96 7.86 -3.58
C GLY A 34 -4.30 7.66 -4.30
N GLU A 35 -4.43 6.63 -5.15
CA GLU A 35 -5.64 6.29 -5.87
C GLU A 35 -6.66 5.57 -4.96
N ILE A 36 -7.94 5.77 -5.26
CA ILE A 36 -9.06 5.08 -4.60
C ILE A 36 -9.44 3.89 -5.47
N VAL A 37 -9.50 2.72 -4.85
CA VAL A 37 -9.84 1.43 -5.45
C VAL A 37 -11.11 0.92 -4.81
N GLU A 38 -11.99 0.36 -5.64
CA GLU A 38 -13.20 -0.32 -5.19
C GLU A 38 -12.83 -1.67 -4.56
N GLY A 39 -13.35 -1.93 -3.38
CA GLY A 39 -13.10 -3.14 -2.62
C GLY A 39 -13.61 -4.41 -3.30
N ASP A 40 -14.54 -4.28 -4.26
CA ASP A 40 -15.04 -5.40 -5.07
C ASP A 40 -13.91 -6.17 -5.76
N VAL A 41 -12.86 -5.46 -6.21
CA VAL A 41 -11.68 -6.05 -6.88
C VAL A 41 -10.89 -6.98 -5.94
N ILE A 42 -11.00 -6.76 -4.63
CA ILE A 42 -10.23 -7.41 -3.57
C ILE A 42 -11.10 -8.46 -2.83
N GLY A 43 -12.41 -8.48 -3.09
CA GLY A 43 -13.38 -9.31 -2.37
C GLY A 43 -13.97 -8.65 -1.12
N LEU A 44 -13.93 -7.32 -1.05
CA LEU A 44 -14.50 -6.49 0.02
C LEU A 44 -15.63 -5.62 -0.56
N PRO A 45 -16.82 -6.21 -0.79
CA PRO A 45 -17.86 -5.52 -1.53
C PRO A 45 -18.37 -4.28 -0.80
N GLY A 46 -18.54 -3.19 -1.56
CA GLY A 46 -19.04 -1.91 -1.06
C GLY A 46 -18.02 -1.07 -0.27
N TYR A 47 -16.76 -1.51 -0.13
CA TYR A 47 -15.71 -0.69 0.47
C TYR A 47 -15.02 0.20 -0.57
N LYS A 48 -14.67 1.43 -0.22
CA LYS A 48 -13.70 2.23 -0.98
C LYS A 48 -12.40 2.34 -0.21
N LEU A 49 -11.32 1.90 -0.85
CA LEU A 49 -10.00 1.79 -0.24
C LEU A 49 -9.02 2.71 -0.96
N LYS A 50 -8.33 3.55 -0.21
CA LYS A 50 -7.27 4.40 -0.72
C LYS A 50 -5.91 3.76 -0.49
N ILE A 51 -5.12 3.62 -1.56
CA ILE A 51 -3.75 3.12 -1.45
C ILE A 51 -2.89 4.22 -0.83
N THR A 52 -2.32 3.97 0.35
CA THR A 52 -1.48 4.97 1.05
C THR A 52 0.00 4.72 0.87
N GLY A 53 0.41 3.48 0.60
CA GLY A 53 1.81 3.13 0.35
C GLY A 53 2.05 1.63 0.38
N GLY A 54 3.29 1.25 0.64
CA GLY A 54 3.69 -0.16 0.70
C GLY A 54 5.20 -0.33 0.76
N SER A 55 5.61 -1.60 0.72
CA SER A 55 7.00 -2.03 0.83
C SER A 55 7.33 -3.04 -0.25
N ASP A 56 8.47 -2.82 -0.90
CA ASP A 56 9.09 -3.74 -1.86
C ASP A 56 9.65 -4.99 -1.16
N SER A 57 9.90 -6.06 -1.92
CA SER A 57 10.61 -7.27 -1.44
C SER A 57 11.94 -6.99 -0.75
N SER A 58 12.67 -5.95 -1.17
CA SER A 58 13.92 -5.52 -0.52
C SER A 58 13.70 -4.59 0.68
N GLY A 59 12.46 -4.38 1.13
CA GLY A 59 12.12 -3.47 2.22
C GLY A 59 12.18 -1.98 1.86
N PHE A 60 12.30 -1.63 0.56
CA PHE A 60 12.27 -0.23 0.15
C PHE A 60 10.84 0.31 0.19
N PRO A 61 10.61 1.48 0.81
CA PRO A 61 9.29 2.08 0.86
C PRO A 61 8.89 2.64 -0.50
N ILE A 62 7.59 2.56 -0.78
CA ILE A 62 6.97 3.26 -1.91
C ILE A 62 6.80 4.73 -1.57
N ARG A 63 7.18 5.59 -2.51
CA ARG A 63 7.05 7.05 -2.35
C ARG A 63 6.14 7.64 -3.43
N PRO A 64 5.07 8.37 -3.06
CA PRO A 64 4.11 8.92 -4.02
C PRO A 64 4.73 9.95 -4.97
N ASP A 65 5.78 10.64 -4.52
CA ASP A 65 6.47 11.68 -5.31
C ASP A 65 7.26 11.11 -6.50
N VAL A 66 7.62 9.82 -6.47
CA VAL A 66 8.52 9.22 -7.47
C VAL A 66 7.67 8.52 -8.52
N HIS A 67 7.76 8.97 -9.77
CA HIS A 67 7.03 8.34 -10.88
C HIS A 67 7.69 7.01 -11.33
N GLY A 68 6.85 6.12 -11.83
CA GLY A 68 7.20 4.81 -12.36
C GLY A 68 7.05 3.69 -11.33
N SER A 69 7.24 2.47 -11.80
CA SER A 69 7.11 1.25 -11.02
C SER A 69 8.43 0.74 -10.45
N GLY A 70 9.59 1.28 -10.87
CA GLY A 70 10.92 0.77 -10.50
C GLY A 70 11.57 1.40 -9.27
N LYS A 71 12.78 0.93 -8.95
CA LYS A 71 13.66 1.48 -7.90
C LYS A 71 14.45 2.67 -8.43
N LYS A 72 14.42 3.81 -7.73
CA LYS A 72 15.17 5.01 -8.09
C LYS A 72 15.96 5.54 -6.90
N ARG A 73 17.17 6.03 -7.17
CA ARG A 73 18.00 6.73 -6.16
C ARG A 73 17.70 8.22 -6.21
N VAL A 74 16.99 8.73 -5.22
CA VAL A 74 16.61 10.14 -5.12
C VAL A 74 17.24 10.79 -3.90
N LEU A 75 17.45 12.10 -3.97
CA LEU A 75 17.92 12.87 -2.83
C LEU A 75 16.73 13.14 -1.90
N ILE A 76 16.79 12.60 -0.68
CA ILE A 76 15.68 12.67 0.28
C ILE A 76 16.10 13.51 1.48
N ARG A 77 15.22 14.44 1.86
CA ARG A 77 15.40 15.33 3.03
C ARG A 77 14.48 14.97 4.21
N GLY A 78 13.48 14.11 4.01
CA GLY A 78 12.51 13.74 5.04
C GLY A 78 11.81 12.40 4.77
N PRO A 79 10.85 12.00 5.61
CA PRO A 79 10.08 10.78 5.40
C PRO A 79 9.18 10.90 4.15
N PRO A 80 8.76 9.79 3.52
CA PRO A 80 9.09 8.39 3.85
C PRO A 80 10.48 7.94 3.33
N GLY A 81 11.12 7.02 4.06
CA GLY A 81 12.41 6.41 3.70
C GLY A 81 13.67 7.08 4.28
N PHE A 82 13.57 8.31 4.79
CA PHE A 82 14.67 8.97 5.50
C PHE A 82 14.17 9.76 6.71
N ARG A 83 14.69 9.44 7.90
CA ARG A 83 14.46 10.22 9.12
C ARG A 83 15.75 10.97 9.46
N PRO A 84 15.87 12.26 9.12
CA PRO A 84 17.08 13.03 9.41
C PRO A 84 17.25 13.21 10.92
N LYS A 85 18.48 13.01 11.43
CA LYS A 85 18.82 13.26 12.85
C LYS A 85 19.06 14.74 13.15
N ARG A 86 19.43 15.54 12.13
CA ARG A 86 19.66 16.98 12.23
C ARG A 86 18.94 17.68 11.07
N LYS A 87 18.47 18.91 11.31
CA LYS A 87 17.83 19.75 10.28
C LYS A 87 18.83 20.04 9.14
N GLY A 88 18.34 20.09 7.90
CA GLY A 88 19.14 20.44 6.72
C GLY A 88 19.89 19.28 6.05
N ILE A 89 19.89 18.06 6.61
CA ILE A 89 20.57 16.92 5.98
C ILE A 89 19.72 16.35 4.84
N ALA A 90 20.34 16.14 3.69
CA ALA A 90 19.80 15.37 2.58
C ALA A 90 20.66 14.13 2.34
N ARG A 91 20.05 12.96 2.12
CA ARG A 91 20.77 11.73 1.77
C ARG A 91 20.19 11.11 0.51
N ARG A 92 21.06 10.69 -0.41
CA ARG A 92 20.64 9.95 -1.60
C ARG A 92 20.33 8.50 -1.21
N LYS A 93 19.05 8.12 -1.27
CA LYS A 93 18.55 6.79 -0.91
C LYS A 93 17.76 6.18 -2.06
N THR A 94 17.74 4.85 -2.10
CA THR A 94 16.89 4.09 -3.03
C THR A 94 15.48 4.01 -2.47
N VAL A 95 14.50 4.34 -3.31
CA VAL A 95 13.07 4.20 -3.01
C VAL A 95 12.35 3.62 -4.22
N ARG A 96 11.15 3.11 -3.98
CA ARG A 96 10.27 2.62 -5.03
C ARG A 96 9.38 3.76 -5.53
N GLY A 97 9.12 3.78 -6.84
CA GLY A 97 8.14 4.68 -7.41
C GLY A 97 6.70 4.30 -7.04
N ARG A 98 5.77 5.23 -7.30
CA ARG A 98 4.38 5.21 -6.83
C ARG A 98 3.48 4.16 -7.49
N GLU A 99 3.93 3.51 -8.56
CA GLU A 99 3.11 2.51 -9.27
C GLU A 99 3.33 1.13 -8.66
N LEU A 100 2.23 0.41 -8.46
CA LEU A 100 2.26 -0.94 -7.93
C LEU A 100 2.79 -1.92 -8.99
N ALA A 101 3.85 -2.64 -8.63
CA ALA A 101 4.49 -3.67 -9.42
C ALA A 101 4.39 -5.04 -8.71
N PRO A 102 4.49 -6.15 -9.45
CA PRO A 102 4.34 -7.50 -8.90
C PRO A 102 5.45 -7.92 -7.93
N ASP A 103 6.51 -7.14 -7.78
CA ASP A 103 7.62 -7.37 -6.86
C ASP A 103 7.45 -6.70 -5.49
N ILE A 104 6.33 -6.01 -5.29
CA ILE A 104 5.88 -5.49 -4.00
C ILE A 104 5.43 -6.66 -3.12
N VAL A 105 5.72 -6.57 -1.83
CA VAL A 105 5.31 -7.61 -0.86
C VAL A 105 4.14 -7.14 -0.01
N GLN A 106 4.12 -5.87 0.36
CA GLN A 106 3.08 -5.31 1.23
C GLN A 106 2.48 -4.04 0.62
N VAL A 107 1.15 -3.94 0.62
CA VAL A 107 0.40 -2.75 0.22
C VAL A 107 -0.44 -2.27 1.40
N ASN A 108 -0.33 -0.99 1.73
CA ASN A 108 -1.09 -0.35 2.79
C ASN A 108 -2.27 0.43 2.19
N MET A 109 -3.45 0.17 2.71
CA MET A 109 -4.70 0.79 2.30
C MET A 109 -5.43 1.39 3.50
N ARG A 110 -6.13 2.49 3.25
CA ARG A 110 -7.02 3.16 4.21
C ARG A 110 -8.45 3.10 3.71
N ILE A 111 -9.39 2.83 4.60
CA ILE A 111 -10.82 2.89 4.26
C ILE A 111 -11.27 4.34 4.20
N GLU A 112 -11.85 4.75 3.08
CA GLU A 112 -12.50 6.06 2.89
C GLU A 112 -14.02 5.94 3.04
N GLU A 113 -14.62 4.86 2.50
CA GLU A 113 -16.05 4.56 2.68
C GLU A 113 -16.23 3.12 3.14
N LYS A 114 -17.06 2.94 4.17
CA LYS A 114 -17.38 1.62 4.74
C LYS A 114 -18.45 0.92 3.91
N GLY A 115 -18.17 -0.33 3.55
CA GLY A 115 -19.16 -1.25 3.00
C GLY A 115 -20.08 -1.84 4.08
N ALA A 116 -21.04 -2.65 3.64
CA ALA A 116 -22.11 -3.16 4.49
C ALA A 116 -21.69 -4.29 5.46
N THR A 117 -20.55 -4.94 5.24
CA THR A 117 -20.13 -6.14 6.00
C THR A 117 -18.86 -5.86 6.82
N PRO A 118 -18.78 -6.23 8.11
CA PRO A 118 -17.59 -6.00 8.93
C PRO A 118 -16.33 -6.65 8.34
N LEU A 119 -15.21 -5.91 8.34
CA LEU A 119 -13.91 -6.39 7.81
C LEU A 119 -13.43 -7.68 8.49
N GLU A 120 -13.76 -7.88 9.76
CA GLU A 120 -13.35 -9.05 10.54
C GLU A 120 -14.00 -10.34 10.01
N GLU A 121 -15.25 -10.28 9.56
CA GLU A 121 -15.95 -11.43 8.97
C GLU A 121 -15.44 -11.77 7.56
N LEU A 122 -15.05 -10.75 6.80
CA LEU A 122 -14.52 -10.93 5.44
C LEU A 122 -13.11 -11.51 5.45
N VAL A 123 -12.31 -11.18 6.47
CA VAL A 123 -10.96 -11.73 6.64
C VAL A 123 -10.99 -13.17 7.15
N MET A 124 -11.96 -13.53 8.02
CA MET A 124 -12.15 -14.91 8.47
C MET A 124 -12.75 -15.85 7.42
N LYS A 125 -13.55 -15.34 6.46
CA LYS A 125 -14.12 -16.17 5.38
C LYS A 125 -13.14 -16.50 4.25
N ALA A 126 -12.02 -15.79 4.20
CA ALA A 126 -11.02 -15.95 3.15
C ALA A 126 -9.72 -16.63 3.65
N ALA A 127 -9.70 -17.05 4.92
CA ALA A 127 -8.73 -17.99 5.49
C ALA A 127 -9.28 -19.43 5.39
#